data_AF-A0A8B8LMG3-F1
#
_entry.id   AF-A0A8B8LMG3-F1
#
_cell.length_a   1.000
_cell.length_b   1.000
_cell.length_c   1.000
_cell.angle_alpha   90.00
_cell.angle_beta   90.00
_cell.angle_gamma   90.00
#
_symmetry.space_group_name_H-M   'P 1'
#
loop_
_entity.id
_entity.type
_entity.pdbx_description
1 polymer ?
#
loop_
_entity_poly.entity_id
_entity_poly.type
_entity_poly.pdbx_seq_one_letter_code
_entity_poly.pdbx_strand_id
1 'polypeptide(L)'
;MTNSRWLTPLRRTGRSRKEREEGSLCGTPNVNGEYLEAFRTKSYVEICNKAHGQLRNPSTRPLSPTPSFMHLTEYLLEPRQEIITNMKLHPLLVDYFEASLEACRCCDTILQAIHQTRCSYARVATFVKDQSQKANCTGLSSFVIQSNPLSIIMFRDIHDRYMILLRRLMSKRTKIRRMLAIKRVCMKVGGIGLVIAQSALVVALLVFAFHSTIGLAVAPCVVGSLSLFGLVRKRFKGIHERLNNNTSSSRRLCEQLDVAAKGVYILINDLDTMSRMVKRLDDEVEHWREVADICLKTNGKCETLKRVVKEFDDNQYNFLDMLEELEEHVYLCFLTVNRSRRLLMQEITETQC
;
A
#
# COMPACT_ATOMS: atom_id res chain seq x y z
N MET A 1 40.26 18.89 -4.63
CA MET A 1 41.30 18.18 -3.87
C MET A 1 40.59 17.41 -2.77
N THR A 2 40.03 16.23 -3.06
CA THR A 2 40.69 14.91 -3.02
C THR A 2 41.13 14.51 -1.61
N ASN A 3 40.40 13.58 -0.98
CA ASN A 3 41.02 12.27 -0.77
C ASN A 3 40.01 11.13 -0.66
N SER A 4 40.04 10.36 -1.73
CA SER A 4 39.54 9.01 -1.96
C SER A 4 40.48 7.95 -1.39
N ARG A 5 39.99 6.69 -1.41
CA ARG A 5 40.69 5.40 -1.29
C ARG A 5 40.75 4.86 0.15
N TRP A 6 40.45 3.59 0.41
CA TRP A 6 40.82 2.41 -0.38
C TRP A 6 39.74 1.31 -0.38
N LEU A 7 39.50 0.76 -1.56
CA LEU A 7 38.89 -0.54 -1.81
C LEU A 7 39.99 -1.61 -1.97
N THR A 8 39.58 -2.86 -1.79
CA THR A 8 40.11 -4.13 -2.35
C THR A 8 41.06 -4.96 -1.45
N PRO A 9 41.30 -6.25 -1.77
CA PRO A 9 40.39 -7.37 -1.45
C PRO A 9 41.17 -8.54 -0.83
N LEU A 10 40.52 -9.48 -0.12
CA LEU A 10 41.21 -10.75 0.20
C LEU A 10 40.42 -11.97 -0.26
N ARG A 11 41.15 -12.75 -1.05
CA ARG A 11 40.75 -13.89 -1.85
C ARG A 11 40.79 -15.17 -1.00
N ARG A 12 39.76 -15.99 -1.23
CA ARG A 12 39.57 -17.42 -0.93
C ARG A 12 40.86 -18.24 -0.75
N THR A 13 40.93 -19.00 0.34
CA THR A 13 41.58 -20.32 0.42
C THR A 13 40.67 -21.25 1.22
N GLY A 14 40.35 -22.41 0.65
CA GLY A 14 39.51 -23.41 1.30
C GLY A 14 40.33 -24.48 2.03
N ARG A 15 39.73 -25.09 3.07
CA ARG A 15 39.83 -26.55 3.29
C ARG A 15 38.81 -27.05 4.30
N SER A 16 38.21 -28.18 3.91
CA SER A 16 37.75 -29.32 4.73
C SER A 16 36.57 -29.18 5.69
N ARG A 17 35.49 -29.85 5.27
CA ARG A 17 34.37 -30.41 6.03
C ARG A 17 34.80 -30.98 7.39
N LYS A 18 34.13 -30.54 8.44
CA LYS A 18 33.86 -31.35 9.63
C LYS A 18 32.47 -30.99 10.13
N GLU A 19 31.59 -31.98 10.08
CA GLU A 19 30.25 -31.93 10.65
C GLU A 19 30.32 -31.54 12.12
N ARG A 20 29.55 -30.52 12.49
CA ARG A 20 29.07 -30.33 13.84
C ARG A 20 27.67 -29.74 13.75
N GLU A 21 26.72 -30.56 14.16
CA GLU A 21 25.39 -30.12 14.56
C GLU A 21 25.55 -29.07 15.66
N GLU A 22 25.24 -27.82 15.33
CA GLU A 22 24.95 -26.78 16.32
C GLU A 22 23.65 -26.12 15.89
N GLY A 23 22.59 -26.43 16.64
CA GLY A 23 21.30 -25.79 16.52
C GLY A 23 21.44 -24.28 16.71
N SER A 24 21.22 -23.55 15.63
CA SER A 24 21.04 -22.10 15.66
C SER A 24 19.62 -21.78 15.24
N LEU A 25 18.73 -21.73 16.24
CA LEU A 25 17.42 -21.10 16.15
C LEU A 25 17.62 -19.58 16.04
N CYS A 26 18.13 -19.11 14.91
CA CYS A 26 18.00 -17.74 14.45
C CYS A 26 18.33 -17.72 12.95
N GLY A 27 17.45 -18.34 12.16
CA GLY A 27 17.51 -18.21 10.72
C GLY A 27 17.25 -16.76 10.34
N THR A 28 18.16 -16.15 9.59
CA THR A 28 17.84 -14.94 8.85
C THR A 28 16.56 -15.20 8.05
N PRO A 29 15.54 -14.32 8.13
CA PRO A 29 14.31 -14.54 7.39
C PRO A 29 14.68 -14.62 5.91
N ASN A 30 14.44 -15.79 5.31
CA ASN A 30 14.67 -16.01 3.89
C ASN A 30 13.54 -15.28 3.15
N VAL A 31 13.77 -14.02 2.78
CA VAL A 31 12.80 -13.15 2.09
C VAL A 31 12.22 -13.84 0.85
N ASN A 32 13.03 -14.59 0.10
CA ASN A 32 12.55 -15.33 -1.06
C ASN A 32 11.62 -16.48 -0.67
N GLY A 33 11.90 -17.15 0.44
CA GLY A 33 11.02 -18.17 1.01
C GLY A 33 9.69 -17.58 1.46
N GLU A 34 9.70 -16.46 2.17
CA GLU A 34 8.48 -15.76 2.60
C GLU A 34 7.63 -15.28 1.41
N TYR A 35 8.27 -14.80 0.35
CA TYR A 35 7.60 -14.43 -0.90
C TYR A 35 6.90 -15.64 -1.54
N LEU A 36 7.62 -16.75 -1.71
CA LEU A 36 7.05 -17.97 -2.31
C LEU A 36 5.91 -18.56 -1.47
N GLU A 37 6.01 -18.48 -0.15
CA GLU A 37 4.94 -18.95 0.75
C GLU A 37 3.68 -18.06 0.66
N ALA A 38 3.78 -16.80 0.25
CA ALA A 38 2.63 -15.92 0.10
C ALA A 38 1.61 -16.48 -0.93
N PHE A 39 2.09 -17.05 -2.02
CA PHE A 39 1.29 -17.69 -3.08
C PHE A 39 0.63 -19.01 -2.64
N ARG A 40 1.06 -19.57 -1.51
CA ARG A 40 0.52 -20.83 -0.96
C ARG A 40 -0.51 -20.60 0.15
N THR A 41 -0.74 -19.35 0.52
CA THR A 41 -1.71 -19.01 1.57
C THR A 41 -3.13 -19.31 1.13
N LYS A 42 -3.98 -19.74 2.08
CA LYS A 42 -5.42 -19.98 1.83
C LYS A 42 -6.11 -18.74 1.25
N SER A 43 -5.73 -17.56 1.72
CA SER A 43 -6.28 -16.29 1.26
C SER A 43 -5.91 -15.96 -0.18
N TYR A 44 -4.69 -16.34 -0.61
CA TYR A 44 -4.29 -16.21 -2.01
C TYR A 44 -5.08 -17.17 -2.89
N VAL A 45 -5.16 -18.45 -2.51
CA VAL A 45 -5.96 -19.44 -3.25
C VAL A 45 -7.42 -19.00 -3.36
N GLU A 46 -8.00 -18.43 -2.30
CA GLU A 46 -9.37 -17.91 -2.31
C GLU A 46 -9.55 -16.73 -3.29
N ILE A 47 -8.61 -15.77 -3.32
CA ILE A 47 -8.73 -14.62 -4.22
C ILE A 47 -8.58 -15.03 -5.69
N CYS A 48 -7.67 -15.97 -5.97
CA CYS A 48 -7.52 -16.57 -7.29
C CYS A 48 -8.81 -17.30 -7.69
N ASN A 49 -9.39 -18.12 -6.81
CA ASN A 49 -10.64 -18.82 -7.09
C ASN A 49 -11.80 -17.86 -7.35
N LYS A 50 -11.89 -16.74 -6.62
CA LYS A 50 -12.91 -15.70 -6.86
C LYS A 50 -12.71 -15.05 -8.23
N ALA A 51 -11.48 -14.71 -8.60
CA ALA A 51 -11.17 -14.12 -9.90
C ALA A 51 -11.54 -15.09 -11.05
N HIS A 52 -11.04 -16.33 -10.99
CA HIS A 52 -11.28 -17.37 -12.00
C HIS A 52 -12.74 -17.85 -12.04
N GLY A 53 -13.45 -17.84 -10.92
CA GLY A 53 -14.87 -18.19 -10.86
C GLY A 53 -15.75 -17.23 -11.67
N GLN A 54 -15.41 -15.93 -11.69
CA GLN A 54 -16.12 -14.94 -12.52
C GLN A 54 -15.77 -15.05 -14.00
N LEU A 55 -14.55 -15.48 -14.32
CA LEU A 55 -14.13 -15.81 -15.69
C LEU A 55 -14.92 -16.97 -16.32
N ARG A 56 -15.49 -17.84 -15.49
CA ARG A 56 -16.21 -19.04 -15.94
C ARG A 56 -17.72 -18.89 -16.01
N ASN A 57 -18.32 -17.82 -15.48
CA ASN A 57 -19.77 -17.61 -15.42
C ASN A 57 -20.28 -16.73 -16.59
N PRO A 58 -20.95 -17.28 -17.62
CA PRO A 58 -21.44 -16.51 -18.78
C PRO A 58 -22.81 -15.85 -18.55
N SER A 59 -23.35 -15.85 -17.33
CA SER A 59 -24.81 -15.74 -17.11
C SER A 59 -25.36 -14.32 -16.96
N THR A 60 -24.72 -13.28 -17.50
CA THR A 60 -25.39 -11.96 -17.56
C THR A 60 -25.05 -11.19 -18.83
N ARG A 61 -25.93 -11.38 -19.84
CA ARG A 61 -26.11 -10.58 -21.06
C ARG A 61 -24.95 -10.56 -22.09
N PRO A 62 -25.10 -11.24 -23.25
CA PRO A 62 -24.11 -11.22 -24.32
C PRO A 62 -24.29 -10.00 -25.22
N LEU A 63 -23.70 -8.86 -24.85
CA LEU A 63 -23.59 -7.69 -25.73
C LEU A 63 -22.21 -7.04 -25.62
N SER A 64 -21.13 -7.82 -25.54
CA SER A 64 -19.74 -7.38 -25.80
C SER A 64 -18.82 -8.60 -25.91
N PRO A 65 -17.85 -8.64 -26.85
CA PRO A 65 -16.86 -9.71 -26.95
C PRO A 65 -15.67 -9.53 -25.98
N THR A 66 -15.87 -8.81 -24.87
CA THR A 66 -14.78 -8.37 -23.99
C THR A 66 -14.64 -9.33 -22.81
N PRO A 67 -13.44 -9.85 -22.52
CA PRO A 67 -13.25 -10.82 -21.43
C PRO A 67 -13.53 -10.19 -20.06
N SER A 68 -14.06 -11.00 -19.14
CA SER A 68 -14.56 -10.63 -17.81
C SER A 68 -13.50 -10.10 -16.81
N PHE A 69 -12.24 -9.95 -17.23
CA PHE A 69 -11.17 -9.35 -16.42
C PHE A 69 -11.43 -7.86 -16.10
N MET A 70 -12.34 -7.20 -16.81
CA MET A 70 -12.52 -5.73 -16.77
C MET A 70 -13.07 -5.16 -15.45
N HIS A 71 -13.59 -6.01 -14.55
CA HIS A 71 -14.30 -5.53 -13.35
C HIS A 71 -13.94 -6.31 -12.08
N LEU A 72 -12.76 -6.94 -12.00
CA LEU A 72 -12.38 -7.68 -10.80
C LEU A 72 -12.32 -6.78 -9.56
N THR A 73 -11.96 -5.50 -9.70
CA THR A 73 -12.06 -4.52 -8.61
C THR A 73 -13.45 -4.48 -7.96
N GLU A 74 -14.54 -4.57 -8.72
CA GLU A 74 -15.90 -4.48 -8.16
C GLU A 74 -16.24 -5.67 -7.24
N TYR A 75 -15.67 -6.84 -7.54
CA TYR A 75 -15.94 -8.08 -6.83
C TYR A 75 -14.91 -8.40 -5.75
N LEU A 76 -13.64 -8.10 -6.01
CA LEU A 76 -12.53 -8.46 -5.13
C LEU A 76 -12.27 -7.37 -4.09
N LEU A 77 -12.57 -6.09 -4.35
CA LEU A 77 -12.20 -5.02 -3.43
C LEU A 77 -13.05 -5.03 -2.15
N GLU A 78 -12.38 -5.23 -1.02
CA GLU A 78 -13.01 -5.29 0.30
C GLU A 78 -12.31 -4.37 1.32
N PRO A 79 -13.07 -3.68 2.20
CA PRO A 79 -14.50 -3.37 2.11
C PRO A 79 -14.85 -2.61 0.83
N ARG A 80 -16.10 -2.74 0.35
CA ARG A 80 -16.60 -2.06 -0.85
C ARG A 80 -16.58 -0.54 -0.69
N GLN A 81 -16.38 0.17 -1.80
CA GLN A 81 -16.29 1.64 -1.79
C GLN A 81 -17.58 2.31 -1.29
N GLU A 82 -18.74 1.72 -1.57
CA GLU A 82 -20.06 2.19 -1.10
C GLU A 82 -20.16 2.29 0.44
N ILE A 83 -19.52 1.34 1.14
CA ILE A 83 -19.48 1.34 2.61
C ILE A 83 -18.67 2.55 3.09
N ILE A 84 -17.58 2.88 2.40
CA ILE A 84 -16.69 3.99 2.73
C ILE A 84 -17.38 5.34 2.51
N THR A 85 -18.09 5.51 1.40
CA THR A 85 -18.73 6.78 1.02
C THR A 85 -19.80 7.23 2.00
N ASN A 86 -20.40 6.30 2.75
CA ASN A 86 -21.42 6.60 3.75
C ASN A 86 -20.83 7.00 5.11
N MET A 87 -19.51 6.88 5.31
CA MET A 87 -18.84 7.19 6.57
C MET A 87 -18.29 8.62 6.59
N LYS A 88 -18.41 9.29 7.76
CA LYS A 88 -17.79 10.59 7.98
C LYS A 88 -16.32 10.42 8.40
N LEU A 89 -15.43 10.40 7.41
CA LEU A 89 -13.99 10.16 7.62
C LEU A 89 -13.16 11.43 7.51
N HIS A 90 -11.94 11.39 8.09
CA HIS A 90 -10.96 12.45 7.86
C HIS A 90 -10.52 12.43 6.37
N PRO A 91 -10.34 13.59 5.71
CA PRO A 91 -10.06 13.65 4.26
C PRO A 91 -8.88 12.78 3.81
N LEU A 92 -7.79 12.73 4.59
CA LEU A 92 -6.64 11.86 4.27
C LEU A 92 -6.95 10.36 4.29
N LEU A 93 -7.96 9.92 5.04
CA LEU A 93 -8.39 8.52 5.03
C LEU A 93 -9.26 8.24 3.79
N VAL A 94 -10.05 9.22 3.36
CA VAL A 94 -10.77 9.16 2.07
C VAL A 94 -9.76 9.08 0.92
N ASP A 95 -8.74 9.95 0.93
CA ASP A 95 -7.65 9.92 -0.05
C ASP A 95 -6.94 8.55 -0.09
N TYR A 96 -6.78 7.88 1.06
CA TYR A 96 -6.25 6.50 1.12
C TYR A 96 -7.17 5.47 0.46
N PHE A 97 -8.47 5.49 0.78
CA PHE A 97 -9.41 4.55 0.18
C PHE A 97 -9.53 4.76 -1.33
N GLU A 98 -9.49 6.00 -1.80
CA GLU A 98 -9.45 6.32 -3.23
C GLU A 98 -8.16 5.81 -3.89
N ALA A 99 -6.99 6.06 -3.29
CA ALA A 99 -5.72 5.53 -3.79
C ALA A 99 -5.73 3.99 -3.85
N SER A 100 -6.28 3.31 -2.84
CA SER A 100 -6.38 1.84 -2.89
C SER A 100 -7.34 1.33 -3.96
N LEU A 101 -8.41 2.07 -4.27
CA LEU A 101 -9.32 1.76 -5.39
C LEU A 101 -8.64 1.99 -6.74
N GLU A 102 -7.90 3.09 -6.89
CA GLU A 102 -7.11 3.41 -8.08
C GLU A 102 -6.04 2.33 -8.34
N ALA A 103 -5.38 1.82 -7.29
CA ALA A 103 -4.42 0.72 -7.40
C ALA A 103 -5.08 -0.55 -7.95
N CYS A 104 -6.27 -0.93 -7.45
CA CYS A 104 -7.00 -2.08 -7.97
C CYS A 104 -7.48 -1.91 -9.42
N ARG A 105 -7.85 -0.71 -9.84
CA ARG A 105 -8.15 -0.42 -11.26
C ARG A 105 -6.90 -0.54 -12.15
N CYS A 106 -5.73 -0.18 -11.63
CA CYS A 106 -4.46 -0.44 -12.30
C CYS A 106 -4.24 -1.95 -12.46
N CYS A 107 -4.52 -2.74 -11.42
CA CYS A 107 -4.49 -4.21 -11.49
C CYS A 107 -5.43 -4.79 -12.56
N ASP A 108 -6.67 -4.29 -12.67
CA ASP A 108 -7.59 -4.70 -13.75
C ASP A 108 -7.00 -4.42 -15.15
N THR A 109 -6.39 -3.24 -15.32
CA THR A 109 -5.74 -2.84 -16.57
C THR A 109 -4.56 -3.76 -16.90
N ILE A 110 -3.75 -4.12 -15.89
CA ILE A 110 -2.64 -5.06 -16.06
C ILE A 110 -3.15 -6.44 -16.48
N LEU A 111 -4.18 -6.99 -15.81
CA LEU A 111 -4.74 -8.30 -16.17
C LEU A 111 -5.31 -8.32 -17.58
N GLN A 112 -5.98 -7.24 -17.99
CA GLN A 112 -6.42 -7.08 -19.37
C GLN A 112 -5.23 -7.10 -20.34
N ALA A 113 -4.17 -6.34 -20.05
CA ALA A 113 -2.98 -6.30 -20.89
C ALA A 113 -2.28 -7.66 -20.98
N ILE A 114 -2.18 -8.41 -19.87
CA ILE A 114 -1.69 -9.79 -19.83
C ILE A 114 -2.51 -10.67 -20.76
N HIS A 115 -3.85 -10.63 -20.64
CA HIS A 115 -4.72 -11.45 -21.47
C HIS A 115 -4.58 -11.13 -22.96
N GLN A 116 -4.59 -9.84 -23.33
CA GLN A 116 -4.38 -9.41 -24.71
C GLN A 116 -3.00 -9.82 -25.25
N THR A 117 -1.97 -9.75 -24.41
CA THR A 117 -0.62 -10.18 -24.75
C THR A 117 -0.57 -11.68 -24.98
N ARG A 118 -1.16 -12.51 -24.10
CA ARG A 118 -1.27 -13.96 -24.30
C ARG A 118 -2.01 -14.32 -25.57
N CYS A 119 -3.14 -13.67 -25.87
CA CYS A 119 -3.87 -13.90 -27.11
C CYS A 119 -3.04 -13.54 -28.35
N SER A 120 -2.29 -12.44 -28.29
CA SER A 120 -1.44 -12.00 -29.41
C SER A 120 -0.27 -12.95 -29.61
N TYR A 121 0.35 -13.37 -28.52
CA TYR A 121 1.42 -14.35 -28.51
C TYR A 121 0.96 -15.72 -29.05
N ALA A 122 -0.22 -16.20 -28.65
CA ALA A 122 -0.78 -17.45 -29.15
C ALA A 122 -1.01 -17.44 -30.67
N ARG A 123 -1.46 -16.31 -31.25
CA ARG A 123 -1.60 -16.17 -32.71
C ARG A 123 -0.26 -16.30 -33.43
N VAL A 124 0.81 -15.72 -32.88
CA VAL A 124 2.17 -15.86 -33.44
C VAL A 124 2.65 -17.30 -33.29
N ALA A 125 2.41 -17.95 -32.14
CA ALA A 125 2.78 -19.35 -31.92
C ALA A 125 2.11 -20.30 -32.91
N THR A 126 0.82 -20.10 -33.22
CA THR A 126 0.12 -20.89 -34.25
C THR A 126 0.74 -20.69 -35.63
N PHE A 127 1.09 -19.44 -36.00
CA PHE A 127 1.79 -19.17 -37.25
C PHE A 127 3.13 -19.89 -37.34
N VAL A 128 3.93 -19.86 -36.26
CA VAL A 128 5.24 -20.50 -36.19
C VAL A 128 5.14 -22.01 -36.39
N LYS A 129 4.11 -22.66 -35.82
CA LYS A 129 3.88 -24.10 -35.94
C LYS A 129 3.42 -24.54 -37.33
N ASP A 130 2.63 -23.73 -38.03
CA ASP A 130 1.99 -24.14 -39.27
C ASP A 130 2.93 -24.22 -40.49
N GLN A 131 4.18 -23.70 -40.43
CA GLN A 131 5.29 -23.81 -41.41
C GLN A 131 4.96 -23.72 -42.93
N SER A 132 3.74 -23.37 -43.31
CA SER A 132 3.26 -23.30 -44.68
C SER A 132 3.82 -22.04 -45.34
N GLN A 133 4.96 -22.24 -46.00
CA GLN A 133 5.70 -21.21 -46.72
C GLN A 133 4.75 -20.44 -47.66
N LYS A 134 4.73 -19.11 -47.48
CA LYS A 134 4.10 -18.06 -48.31
C LYS A 134 2.67 -17.60 -48.00
N ALA A 135 1.77 -18.37 -47.39
CA ALA A 135 0.36 -17.98 -47.37
C ALA A 135 -0.12 -17.18 -46.14
N ASN A 136 0.58 -17.23 -44.99
CA ASN A 136 -0.02 -16.78 -43.72
C ASN A 136 0.78 -15.73 -42.91
N CYS A 137 1.51 -14.82 -43.57
CA CYS A 137 2.14 -13.67 -42.89
C CYS A 137 1.12 -12.71 -42.22
N THR A 138 -0.18 -12.98 -42.37
CA THR A 138 -1.30 -12.32 -41.70
C THR A 138 -1.16 -12.33 -40.17
N GLY A 139 -0.67 -13.43 -39.58
CA GLY A 139 -0.42 -13.54 -38.14
C GLY A 139 0.62 -12.53 -37.64
N LEU A 140 1.81 -12.51 -38.26
CA LEU A 140 2.87 -11.53 -37.95
C LEU A 140 2.43 -10.10 -38.25
N SER A 141 1.75 -9.88 -39.38
CA SER A 141 1.27 -8.55 -39.76
C SER A 141 0.30 -8.00 -38.72
N SER A 142 -0.64 -8.82 -38.24
CA SER A 142 -1.56 -8.44 -37.18
C SER A 142 -0.86 -8.13 -35.86
N PHE A 143 0.21 -8.89 -35.53
CA PHE A 143 1.01 -8.68 -34.33
C PHE A 143 1.82 -7.37 -34.38
N VAL A 144 2.38 -7.03 -35.54
CA VAL A 144 3.11 -5.77 -35.74
C VAL A 144 2.16 -4.56 -35.74
N ILE A 145 0.98 -4.68 -36.35
CA ILE A 145 0.00 -3.59 -36.41
C ILE A 145 -0.65 -3.33 -35.05
N GLN A 146 -0.88 -4.37 -34.25
CA GLN A 146 -1.47 -4.22 -32.93
C GLN A 146 -0.52 -3.48 -31.98
N SER A 147 -1.02 -2.43 -31.32
CA SER A 147 -0.28 -1.74 -30.26
C SER A 147 -0.01 -2.70 -29.09
N ASN A 148 1.20 -2.63 -28.53
CA ASN A 148 1.56 -3.39 -27.34
C ASN A 148 0.66 -3.04 -26.14
N PRO A 149 -0.16 -3.99 -25.64
CA PRO A 149 -1.09 -3.74 -24.55
C PRO A 149 -0.45 -3.26 -23.25
N LEU A 150 0.82 -3.61 -23.00
CA LEU A 150 1.54 -3.29 -21.78
C LEU A 150 2.04 -1.83 -21.75
N SER A 151 2.23 -1.22 -22.93
CA SER A 151 2.72 0.15 -23.08
C SER A 151 1.77 1.23 -22.54
N ILE A 152 0.49 0.90 -22.38
CA ILE A 152 -0.57 1.82 -21.92
C ILE A 152 -0.47 2.09 -20.40
N ILE A 153 0.23 1.23 -19.66
CA ILE A 153 0.22 1.25 -18.19
C ILE A 153 1.18 2.33 -17.67
N MET A 154 0.61 3.45 -17.18
CA MET A 154 1.38 4.59 -16.66
C MET A 154 1.59 4.52 -15.13
N PHE A 155 2.66 3.86 -14.70
CA PHE A 155 3.01 3.74 -13.27
C PHE A 155 3.52 5.04 -12.64
N ARG A 156 4.26 5.86 -13.40
CA ARG A 156 4.98 7.03 -12.86
C ARG A 156 4.05 8.04 -12.18
N ASP A 157 2.94 8.37 -12.83
CA ASP A 157 2.02 9.39 -12.31
C ASP A 157 1.28 8.90 -11.07
N ILE A 158 0.91 7.61 -11.02
CA ILE A 158 0.27 6.98 -9.85
C ILE A 158 1.27 6.97 -8.68
N HIS A 159 2.51 6.54 -8.94
CA HIS A 159 3.58 6.50 -7.95
C HIS A 159 3.82 7.89 -7.30
N ASP A 160 3.95 8.94 -8.11
CA ASP A 160 4.18 10.30 -7.61
C ASP A 160 3.02 10.80 -6.73
N ARG A 161 1.77 10.52 -7.14
CA ARG A 161 0.58 10.82 -6.32
C ARG A 161 0.60 10.08 -4.98
N TYR A 162 0.98 8.80 -4.97
CA TYR A 162 1.00 7.99 -3.75
C TYR A 162 2.12 8.44 -2.81
N MET A 163 3.29 8.82 -3.35
CA MET A 163 4.37 9.41 -2.58
C MET A 163 3.97 10.75 -1.93
N ILE A 164 3.19 11.57 -2.63
CA ILE A 164 2.60 12.80 -2.05
C ILE A 164 1.63 12.44 -0.92
N LEU A 165 0.73 11.47 -1.13
CA LEU A 165 -0.23 11.04 -0.13
C LEU A 165 0.45 10.47 1.12
N LEU A 166 1.44 9.60 0.95
CA LEU A 166 2.23 9.03 2.05
C LEU A 166 2.87 10.13 2.90
N ARG A 167 3.49 11.13 2.26
CA ARG A 167 4.06 12.30 2.95
C ARG A 167 3.01 13.09 3.72
N ARG A 168 1.82 13.31 3.13
CA ARG A 168 0.72 14.03 3.79
C ARG A 168 0.22 13.27 5.03
N LEU A 169 0.03 11.95 4.93
CA LEU A 169 -0.37 11.07 6.03
C LEU A 169 0.66 11.11 7.17
N MET A 170 1.93 10.89 6.86
CA MET A 170 3.03 10.88 7.84
C MET A 170 3.22 12.25 8.52
N SER A 171 3.14 13.33 7.75
CA SER A 171 3.23 14.70 8.27
C SER A 171 2.08 15.01 9.24
N LYS A 172 0.83 14.69 8.87
CA LYS A 172 -0.34 14.90 9.73
C LYS A 172 -0.25 14.07 11.02
N ARG A 173 0.12 12.79 10.90
CA ARG A 173 0.37 11.89 12.04
C ARG A 173 1.40 12.50 12.99
N THR A 174 2.52 12.97 12.45
CA THR A 174 3.61 13.58 13.23
C THR A 174 3.15 14.85 13.95
N LYS A 175 2.37 15.71 13.27
CA LYS A 175 1.80 16.92 13.85
C LYS A 175 0.87 16.60 15.03
N ILE A 176 -0.02 15.61 14.87
CA ILE A 176 -0.93 15.17 15.93
C ILE A 176 -0.15 14.61 17.12
N ARG A 177 0.84 13.73 16.88
CA ARG A 177 1.69 13.16 17.93
C ARG A 177 2.43 14.24 18.72
N ARG A 178 3.00 15.25 18.04
CA ARG A 178 3.65 16.40 18.68
C ARG A 178 2.68 17.20 19.54
N MET A 179 1.49 17.51 19.01
CA MET A 179 0.44 18.22 19.75
C MET A 179 0.02 17.47 21.02
N LEU A 180 -0.18 16.15 20.92
CA LEU A 180 -0.52 15.28 22.05
C LEU A 180 0.58 15.26 23.12
N ALA A 181 1.85 15.23 22.70
CA ALA A 181 2.99 15.28 23.61
C ALA A 181 3.06 16.62 24.36
N ILE A 182 2.96 17.74 23.64
CA ILE A 182 2.96 19.09 24.24
C ILE A 182 1.82 19.22 25.24
N LYS A 183 0.61 18.81 24.86
CA LYS A 183 -0.57 18.86 25.71
C LYS A 183 -0.39 18.06 27.01
N ARG A 184 0.22 16.87 26.93
CA ARG A 184 0.53 16.05 28.10
C ARG A 184 1.50 16.77 29.04
N VAL A 185 2.53 17.42 28.51
CA VAL A 185 3.49 18.20 29.29
C VAL A 185 2.83 19.42 29.93
N CYS A 186 2.06 20.21 29.17
CA CYS A 186 1.35 21.39 29.69
C CYS A 186 0.37 21.02 30.80
N MET A 187 -0.35 19.90 30.68
CA MET A 187 -1.26 19.43 31.73
C MET A 187 -0.51 19.01 32.99
N LYS A 188 0.65 18.36 32.85
CA LYS A 188 1.50 17.97 33.98
C LYS A 188 2.06 19.18 34.71
N VAL A 189 2.58 20.16 33.97
CA VAL A 189 3.13 21.41 34.53
C VAL A 189 2.02 22.26 35.14
N GLY A 190 0.88 22.42 34.47
CA GLY A 190 -0.26 23.16 34.98
C GLY A 190 -0.83 22.56 36.27
N GLY A 191 -0.89 21.23 36.37
CA GLY A 191 -1.27 20.53 37.60
C GLY A 191 -0.33 20.83 38.77
N ILE A 192 0.99 20.78 38.53
CA ILE A 192 2.01 21.13 39.54
C ILE A 192 1.87 22.60 39.95
N GLY A 193 1.74 23.52 38.99
CA GLY A 193 1.58 24.94 39.25
C GLY A 193 0.33 25.25 40.07
N LEU A 194 -0.79 24.56 39.82
CA LEU A 194 -2.01 24.71 40.60
C LEU A 194 -1.82 24.28 42.06
N VAL A 195 -1.12 23.16 42.30
CA VAL A 195 -0.80 22.70 43.67
C VAL A 195 0.06 23.72 44.42
N ILE A 196 1.09 24.27 43.76
CA ILE A 196 1.97 25.29 44.34
C ILE A 196 1.20 26.58 44.64
N ALA A 197 0.33 27.04 43.74
CA ALA A 197 -0.48 28.23 43.96
C ALA A 197 -1.47 28.05 45.12
N GLN A 198 -2.11 26.88 45.22
CA GLN A 198 -3.02 26.56 46.33
C GLN A 198 -2.27 26.46 47.67
N SER A 199 -1.10 25.82 47.71
CA SER A 199 -0.30 25.75 48.95
C SER A 199 0.18 27.13 49.39
N ALA A 200 0.65 27.97 48.46
CA ALA A 200 1.04 29.35 48.75
C ALA A 200 -0.13 30.20 49.27
N LEU A 201 -1.33 30.05 48.69
CA LEU A 201 -2.54 30.75 49.14
C LEU A 201 -2.92 30.36 50.59
N VAL A 202 -2.87 29.07 50.91
CA VAL A 202 -3.15 28.58 52.28
C VAL A 202 -2.14 29.15 53.28
N VAL A 203 -0.84 29.14 52.94
CA VAL A 203 0.20 29.73 53.79
C VAL A 203 -0.03 31.24 54.02
N ALA A 204 -0.36 31.98 52.97
CA ALA A 204 -0.65 33.42 53.07
C ALA A 204 -1.88 33.71 53.96
N LEU A 205 -2.94 32.91 53.83
CA LEU A 205 -4.14 33.02 54.69
C LEU A 205 -3.82 32.73 56.16
N LEU A 206 -2.95 31.75 56.45
CA LEU A 206 -2.51 31.45 57.81
C LEU A 206 -1.72 32.61 58.42
N VAL A 207 -0.73 33.16 57.69
CA VAL A 207 0.06 34.31 58.14
C VAL A 207 -0.83 35.52 58.44
N PHE A 208 -1.79 35.81 57.56
CA PHE A 208 -2.74 36.90 57.76
C PHE A 208 -3.61 36.71 59.02
N ALA A 209 -4.07 35.47 59.28
CA ALA A 209 -4.83 35.14 60.47
C ALA A 209 -4.02 35.32 61.76
N PHE A 210 -2.73 34.96 61.76
CA PHE A 210 -1.85 35.13 62.92
C PHE A 210 -1.53 36.61 63.23
N HIS A 211 -1.39 37.45 62.21
CA HIS A 211 -1.05 38.87 62.39
C HIS A 211 -2.26 39.80 62.59
N SER A 212 -3.48 39.35 62.30
CA SER A 212 -4.69 40.15 62.51
C SER A 212 -5.15 40.06 63.97
N THR A 213 -4.69 40.98 64.81
CA THR A 213 -5.00 41.06 66.25
C THR A 213 -6.43 41.56 66.57
N ILE A 214 -7.33 41.72 65.59
CA ILE A 214 -8.74 42.12 65.81
C ILE A 214 -9.65 41.13 65.07
N GLY A 215 -10.07 40.09 65.79
CA GLY A 215 -10.73 38.90 65.25
C GLY A 215 -12.25 38.94 65.13
N LEU A 216 -12.84 39.87 64.36
CA LEU A 216 -14.31 39.87 64.17
C LEU A 216 -14.83 40.12 62.74
N ALA A 217 -13.99 40.03 61.69
CA ALA A 217 -14.46 40.20 60.31
C ALA A 217 -14.17 39.00 59.38
N VAL A 218 -13.60 37.90 59.86
CA VAL A 218 -13.05 36.83 59.00
C VAL A 218 -14.09 35.76 58.58
N ALA A 219 -15.19 35.59 59.34
CA ALA A 219 -16.16 34.52 59.11
C ALA A 219 -16.89 34.56 57.73
N PRO A 220 -17.31 35.71 57.18
CA PRO A 220 -18.01 35.75 55.88
C PRO A 220 -17.13 35.41 54.67
N CYS A 221 -15.82 35.69 54.76
CA CYS A 221 -14.86 35.47 53.66
C CYS A 221 -14.54 33.98 53.44
N VAL A 222 -14.56 33.17 54.50
CA VAL A 222 -14.30 31.72 54.41
C VAL A 222 -15.47 30.99 53.74
N VAL A 223 -16.72 31.36 54.02
CA VAL A 223 -17.90 30.70 53.42
C VAL A 223 -18.06 31.08 51.93
N GLY A 224 -17.79 32.34 51.57
CA GLY A 224 -17.79 32.79 50.17
C GLY A 224 -16.70 32.13 49.30
N SER A 225 -15.52 31.89 49.88
CA SER A 225 -14.41 31.23 49.18
C SER A 225 -14.65 29.74 48.92
N LEU A 226 -15.35 29.02 49.82
CA LEU A 226 -15.77 27.63 49.57
C LEU A 226 -16.79 27.51 48.42
N SER A 227 -17.74 28.43 48.28
CA SER A 227 -18.73 28.38 47.19
C SER A 227 -18.11 28.68 45.82
N LEU A 228 -17.17 29.64 45.77
CA LEU A 228 -16.34 29.93 44.60
C LEU A 228 -15.46 28.73 44.22
N PHE A 229 -14.86 28.05 45.20
CA PHE A 229 -14.08 26.85 44.96
C PHE A 229 -14.91 25.71 44.34
N GLY A 230 -16.15 25.50 44.82
CA GLY A 230 -17.08 24.53 44.24
C GLY A 230 -17.44 24.83 42.78
N LEU A 231 -17.67 26.10 42.45
CA LEU A 231 -17.98 26.55 41.09
C LEU A 231 -16.78 26.40 40.13
N VAL A 232 -15.59 26.80 40.59
CA VAL A 232 -14.33 26.66 39.84
C VAL A 232 -14.01 25.19 39.59
N ARG A 233 -14.21 24.31 40.59
CA ARG A 233 -14.03 22.87 40.43
C ARG A 233 -14.96 22.26 39.38
N LYS A 234 -16.25 22.64 39.36
CA LYS A 234 -17.19 22.18 38.32
C LYS A 234 -16.77 22.65 36.92
N ARG A 235 -16.35 23.91 36.77
CA ARG A 235 -15.84 24.45 35.49
C ARG A 235 -14.56 23.74 35.03
N PHE A 236 -13.60 23.52 35.93
CA PHE A 236 -12.39 22.78 35.63
C PHE A 236 -12.66 21.34 35.23
N LYS A 237 -13.61 20.66 35.90
CA LYS A 237 -14.02 19.30 35.54
C LYS A 237 -14.53 19.23 34.09
N GLY A 238 -15.43 20.14 33.70
CA GLY A 238 -15.97 20.18 32.32
C GLY A 238 -14.90 20.50 31.27
N ILE A 239 -13.97 21.41 31.56
CA ILE A 239 -12.83 21.71 30.68
C ILE A 239 -11.93 20.48 30.54
N HIS A 240 -11.63 19.80 31.64
CA HIS A 240 -10.79 18.61 31.64
C HIS A 240 -11.42 17.47 30.83
N GLU A 241 -12.72 17.23 30.98
CA GLU A 241 -13.47 16.20 30.24
C GLU A 241 -13.46 16.48 28.73
N ARG A 242 -13.80 17.70 28.31
CA ARG A 242 -13.75 18.12 26.90
C ARG A 242 -12.35 17.99 26.33
N LEU A 243 -11.34 18.35 27.12
CA LEU A 243 -9.95 18.26 26.73
C LEU A 243 -9.50 16.81 26.58
N ASN A 244 -9.94 15.91 27.46
CA ASN A 244 -9.66 14.48 27.39
C ASN A 244 -10.30 13.85 26.15
N ASN A 245 -11.57 14.16 25.86
CA ASN A 245 -12.27 13.68 24.67
C ASN A 245 -11.60 14.14 23.36
N ASN A 246 -11.14 15.39 23.29
CA ASN A 246 -10.36 15.86 22.13
C ASN A 246 -9.01 15.13 22.00
N THR A 247 -8.41 14.71 23.12
CA THR A 247 -7.14 13.96 23.13
C THR A 247 -7.36 12.53 22.65
N SER A 248 -8.42 11.86 23.09
CA SER A 248 -8.76 10.51 22.66
C SER A 248 -9.08 10.49 21.17
N SER A 249 -9.91 11.41 20.67
CA SER A 249 -10.21 11.56 19.23
C SER A 249 -8.92 11.80 18.41
N SER A 250 -8.04 12.69 18.86
CA SER A 250 -6.75 12.93 18.19
C SER A 250 -5.84 11.69 18.20
N ARG A 251 -5.85 10.91 19.28
CA ARG A 251 -5.08 9.66 19.37
C ARG A 251 -5.62 8.61 18.40
N ARG A 252 -6.93 8.41 18.37
CA ARG A 252 -7.63 7.53 17.41
C ARG A 252 -7.27 7.90 15.97
N LEU A 253 -7.37 9.17 15.60
CA LEU A 253 -6.95 9.65 14.28
C LEU A 253 -5.45 9.42 14.00
N CYS A 254 -4.59 9.50 15.02
CA CYS A 254 -3.16 9.24 14.86
C CYS A 254 -2.86 7.78 14.47
N GLU A 255 -3.60 6.82 15.04
CA GLU A 255 -3.47 5.40 14.72
C GLU A 255 -4.07 5.08 13.35
N GLN A 256 -5.27 5.60 13.04
CA GLN A 256 -5.87 5.49 11.70
C GLN A 256 -4.93 5.99 10.60
N LEU A 257 -4.28 7.15 10.80
CA LEU A 257 -3.31 7.69 9.85
C LEU A 257 -2.04 6.84 9.75
N ASP A 258 -1.64 6.14 10.81
CA ASP A 258 -0.50 5.21 10.78
C ASP A 258 -0.83 3.96 9.95
N VAL A 259 -2.00 3.37 10.17
CA VAL A 259 -2.48 2.22 9.40
C VAL A 259 -2.62 2.59 7.92
N ALA A 260 -3.23 3.73 7.61
CA ALA A 260 -3.33 4.23 6.24
C ALA A 260 -1.95 4.46 5.60
N ALA A 261 -1.00 5.07 6.33
CA ALA A 261 0.35 5.30 5.81
C ALA A 261 1.09 4.00 5.48
N LYS A 262 0.98 2.98 6.34
CA LYS A 262 1.52 1.64 6.06
C LYS A 262 0.87 1.03 4.82
N GLY A 263 -0.45 1.18 4.68
CA GLY A 263 -1.18 0.77 3.49
C GLY A 263 -0.66 1.42 2.21
N VAL A 264 -0.51 2.75 2.18
CA VAL A 264 0.04 3.46 1.00
C VAL A 264 1.48 3.01 0.70
N TYR A 265 2.31 2.79 1.72
CA TYR A 265 3.67 2.29 1.54
C TYR A 265 3.70 0.91 0.86
N ILE A 266 2.78 0.01 1.25
CA ILE A 266 2.63 -1.29 0.60
C ILE A 266 2.21 -1.11 -0.87
N LEU A 267 1.21 -0.26 -1.14
CA LEU A 267 0.76 0.01 -2.52
C LEU A 267 1.88 0.52 -3.42
N ILE A 268 2.74 1.41 -2.91
CA ILE A 268 3.89 1.93 -3.65
C ILE A 268 4.85 0.78 -4.02
N ASN A 269 5.19 -0.10 -3.07
CA ASN A 269 6.10 -1.22 -3.33
C ASN A 269 5.51 -2.26 -4.31
N ASP A 270 4.22 -2.56 -4.19
CA ASP A 270 3.53 -3.48 -5.11
C ASP A 270 3.53 -2.90 -6.53
N LEU A 271 3.23 -1.60 -6.68
CA LEU A 271 3.27 -0.90 -7.96
C LEU A 271 4.68 -0.82 -8.55
N ASP A 272 5.72 -0.59 -7.74
CA ASP A 272 7.12 -0.59 -8.20
C ASP A 272 7.58 -1.97 -8.68
N THR A 273 7.05 -3.03 -8.06
CA THR A 273 7.34 -4.41 -8.46
C THR A 273 6.64 -4.75 -9.76
N MET A 274 5.34 -4.50 -9.84
CA MET A 274 4.56 -4.68 -11.08
C MET A 274 5.10 -3.81 -12.21
N SER A 275 5.53 -2.57 -11.96
CA SER A 275 6.10 -1.69 -12.98
C SER A 275 7.35 -2.28 -13.62
N ARG A 276 8.23 -2.89 -12.82
CA ARG A 276 9.44 -3.57 -13.33
C ARG A 276 9.10 -4.83 -14.11
N MET A 277 8.13 -5.62 -13.66
CA MET A 277 7.66 -6.81 -14.36
C MET A 277 7.01 -6.44 -15.71
N VAL A 278 6.11 -5.45 -15.72
CA VAL A 278 5.50 -4.91 -16.93
C VAL A 278 6.56 -4.37 -17.87
N LYS A 279 7.57 -3.63 -17.39
CA LYS A 279 8.62 -3.09 -18.26
C LYS A 279 9.44 -4.19 -18.92
N ARG A 280 9.79 -5.25 -18.18
CA ARG A 280 10.49 -6.42 -18.76
C ARG A 280 9.68 -7.10 -19.86
N LEU A 281 8.37 -7.28 -19.64
CA LEU A 281 7.47 -7.87 -20.64
C LEU A 281 7.25 -6.96 -21.84
N ASP A 282 7.14 -5.64 -21.61
CA ASP A 282 7.03 -4.61 -22.64
C ASP A 282 8.26 -4.61 -23.58
N ASP A 283 9.47 -4.63 -23.00
CA ASP A 283 10.71 -4.71 -23.77
C ASP A 283 10.78 -6.00 -24.62
N GLU A 284 10.36 -7.13 -24.07
CA GLU A 284 10.31 -8.40 -24.80
C GLU A 284 9.28 -8.35 -25.94
N VAL A 285 8.07 -7.82 -25.70
CA VAL A 285 7.04 -7.67 -26.74
C VAL A 285 7.51 -6.76 -27.87
N GLU A 286 8.13 -5.61 -27.56
CA GLU A 286 8.66 -4.72 -28.60
C GLU A 286 9.80 -5.38 -29.38
N HIS A 287 10.69 -6.13 -28.72
CA HIS A 287 11.72 -6.91 -29.39
C HIS A 287 11.12 -7.91 -30.41
N TRP A 288 10.10 -8.68 -30.00
CA TRP A 288 9.38 -9.57 -30.93
C TRP A 288 8.74 -8.82 -32.08
N ARG A 289 8.21 -7.62 -31.82
CA ARG A 289 7.55 -6.80 -32.82
C ARG A 289 8.55 -6.29 -33.86
N GLU A 290 9.73 -5.88 -33.43
CA GLU A 290 10.84 -5.50 -34.31
C GLU A 290 11.32 -6.68 -35.17
N VAL A 291 11.51 -7.85 -34.56
CA VAL A 291 11.90 -9.08 -35.28
C VAL A 291 10.85 -9.48 -36.33
N ALA A 292 9.57 -9.41 -35.98
CA ALA A 292 8.46 -9.68 -36.89
C ALA A 292 8.38 -8.65 -38.04
N ASP A 293 8.55 -7.37 -37.73
CA ASP A 293 8.54 -6.28 -38.73
C ASP A 293 9.70 -6.43 -39.73
N ILE A 294 10.91 -6.79 -39.27
CA ILE A 294 12.05 -7.10 -40.15
C ILE A 294 11.71 -8.29 -41.07
N CYS A 295 11.07 -9.33 -40.55
CA CYS A 295 10.64 -10.49 -41.35
C CYS A 295 9.63 -10.11 -42.44
N LEU A 296 8.68 -9.23 -42.13
CA LEU A 296 7.70 -8.73 -43.10
C LEU A 296 8.38 -7.87 -44.18
N LYS A 297 9.28 -6.96 -43.80
CA LYS A 297 10.03 -6.09 -44.72
C LYS A 297 10.96 -6.88 -45.67
N THR A 298 11.46 -8.04 -45.26
CA THR A 298 12.27 -8.91 -46.14
C THR A 298 11.45 -9.86 -46.99
N ASN A 299 10.12 -9.69 -47.07
CA ASN A 299 9.18 -10.60 -47.74
C ASN A 299 9.28 -12.05 -47.22
N GLY A 300 9.59 -12.24 -45.93
CA GLY A 300 9.67 -13.56 -45.33
C GLY A 300 10.71 -14.46 -45.99
N LYS A 301 11.87 -13.90 -46.39
CA LYS A 301 13.02 -14.70 -46.84
C LYS A 301 13.21 -15.88 -45.89
N CYS A 302 13.41 -17.07 -46.43
CA CYS A 302 13.45 -18.33 -45.69
C CYS A 302 14.38 -18.27 -44.47
N GLU A 303 15.54 -17.62 -44.60
CA GLU A 303 16.50 -17.46 -43.49
C GLU A 303 16.02 -16.49 -42.39
N THR A 304 15.34 -15.39 -42.72
CA THR A 304 14.75 -14.48 -41.73
C THR A 304 13.59 -15.16 -40.99
N LEU A 305 12.74 -15.89 -41.73
CA LEU A 305 11.63 -16.65 -41.14
C LEU A 305 12.13 -17.76 -40.20
N LYS A 306 13.15 -18.53 -40.61
CA LYS A 306 13.78 -19.56 -39.75
C LYS A 306 14.33 -18.95 -38.47
N ARG A 307 14.96 -17.78 -38.54
CA ARG A 307 15.46 -17.06 -37.37
C ARG A 307 14.32 -16.67 -36.43
N VAL A 308 13.25 -16.07 -36.94
CA VAL A 308 12.06 -15.70 -36.13
C VAL A 308 11.45 -16.91 -35.45
N VAL A 309 11.27 -18.01 -36.18
CA VAL A 309 10.73 -19.27 -35.66
C VAL A 309 11.60 -19.80 -34.52
N LYS A 310 12.92 -19.88 -34.73
CA LYS A 310 13.86 -20.40 -33.73
C LYS A 310 13.87 -19.54 -32.47
N GLU A 311 13.99 -18.22 -32.64
CA GLU A 311 14.04 -17.29 -31.51
C GLU A 311 12.76 -17.40 -30.68
N PHE A 312 11.59 -17.43 -31.35
CA PHE A 312 10.29 -17.55 -30.68
C PHE A 312 10.16 -18.85 -29.90
N ASP A 313 10.59 -19.98 -30.48
CA ASP A 313 10.54 -21.30 -29.84
C ASP A 313 11.49 -21.37 -28.62
N ASP A 314 12.70 -20.80 -28.75
CA ASP A 314 13.71 -20.76 -27.68
C ASP A 314 13.24 -19.93 -26.46
N ASN A 315 12.48 -18.85 -26.67
CA ASN A 315 12.06 -17.93 -25.62
C ASN A 315 10.61 -18.13 -25.13
N GLN A 316 9.83 -19.02 -25.75
CA GLN A 316 8.39 -19.12 -25.52
C GLN A 316 8.01 -19.38 -24.06
N TYR A 317 8.63 -20.37 -23.43
CA TYR A 317 8.33 -20.72 -22.05
C TYR A 317 8.70 -19.59 -21.09
N ASN A 318 9.88 -18.99 -21.28
CA ASN A 318 10.35 -17.89 -20.44
C ASN A 318 9.38 -16.69 -20.48
N PHE A 319 8.82 -16.37 -21.65
CA PHE A 319 7.87 -15.27 -21.79
C PHE A 319 6.52 -15.55 -21.12
N LEU A 320 5.99 -16.76 -21.30
CA LEU A 320 4.73 -17.16 -20.66
C LEU A 320 4.85 -17.22 -19.13
N ASP A 321 5.99 -17.71 -18.63
CA ASP A 321 6.31 -17.73 -17.19
C ASP A 321 6.37 -16.30 -16.62
N MET A 322 6.96 -15.34 -17.34
CA MET A 322 6.97 -13.93 -16.92
C MET A 322 5.56 -13.32 -16.87
N LEU A 323 4.68 -13.69 -17.81
CA LEU A 323 3.27 -13.25 -17.79
C LEU A 323 2.49 -13.87 -16.63
N GLU A 324 2.76 -15.13 -16.32
CA GLU A 324 2.21 -15.82 -15.14
C GLU A 324 2.69 -15.16 -13.84
N GLU A 325 3.99 -14.93 -13.69
CA GLU A 325 4.57 -14.25 -12.51
C GLU A 325 3.93 -12.87 -12.28
N LEU A 326 3.73 -12.09 -13.35
CA LEU A 326 3.06 -10.79 -13.24
C LEU A 326 1.59 -10.96 -12.81
N GLU A 327 0.85 -11.90 -13.39
CA GLU A 327 -0.54 -12.16 -13.01
C GLU A 327 -0.66 -12.58 -11.54
N GLU A 328 0.20 -13.50 -11.08
CA GLU A 328 0.24 -13.92 -9.68
C GLU A 328 0.51 -12.74 -8.74
N HIS A 329 1.44 -11.86 -9.12
CA HIS A 329 1.74 -10.67 -8.34
C HIS A 329 0.57 -9.66 -8.32
N VAL A 330 -0.22 -9.57 -9.40
CA VAL A 330 -1.45 -8.76 -9.41
C VAL A 330 -2.47 -9.29 -8.40
N TYR A 331 -2.67 -10.62 -8.32
CA TYR A 331 -3.57 -11.20 -7.31
C TYR A 331 -3.06 -11.00 -5.89
N LEU A 332 -1.73 -11.06 -5.67
CA LEU A 332 -1.14 -10.66 -4.40
C LEU A 332 -1.43 -9.19 -4.06
N CYS A 333 -1.33 -8.28 -5.02
CA CYS A 333 -1.64 -6.86 -4.80
C CYS A 333 -3.10 -6.65 -4.37
N PHE A 334 -4.07 -7.31 -5.01
CA PHE A 334 -5.46 -7.28 -4.54
C PHE A 334 -5.60 -7.77 -3.09
N LEU A 335 -4.90 -8.85 -2.74
CA LEU A 335 -4.91 -9.41 -1.39
C LEU A 335 -4.32 -8.42 -0.36
N THR A 336 -3.19 -7.79 -0.65
CA THR A 336 -2.52 -6.82 0.23
C THR A 336 -3.35 -5.55 0.40
N VAL A 337 -3.98 -5.07 -0.68
CA VAL A 337 -4.94 -3.95 -0.66
C VAL A 337 -6.11 -4.26 0.27
N ASN A 338 -6.78 -5.40 0.07
CA ASN A 338 -7.94 -5.79 0.87
C ASN A 338 -7.59 -5.98 2.35
N ARG A 339 -6.43 -6.54 2.63
CA ARG A 339 -5.94 -6.66 4.01
C ARG A 339 -5.74 -5.27 4.62
N SER A 340 -5.09 -4.36 3.91
CA SER A 340 -4.81 -3.01 4.41
C SER A 340 -6.09 -2.19 4.62
N ARG A 341 -7.05 -2.26 3.69
CA ARG A 341 -8.35 -1.59 3.83
C ARG A 341 -9.15 -2.15 5.00
N ARG A 342 -9.16 -3.47 5.21
CA ARG A 342 -9.82 -4.10 6.37
C ARG A 342 -9.19 -3.69 7.70
N LEU A 343 -7.86 -3.65 7.79
CA LEU A 343 -7.16 -3.18 9.00
C LEU A 343 -7.52 -1.73 9.32
N LEU A 344 -7.55 -0.84 8.32
CA LEU A 344 -7.97 0.53 8.54
C LEU A 344 -9.44 0.61 8.95
N MET A 345 -10.31 -0.19 8.33
CA MET A 345 -11.72 -0.22 8.68
C MET A 345 -11.94 -0.66 10.13
N GLN A 346 -11.26 -1.72 10.57
CA GLN A 346 -11.28 -2.18 11.96
C GLN A 346 -10.85 -1.06 12.91
N GLU A 347 -9.74 -0.40 12.62
CA GLU A 347 -9.27 0.74 13.41
C GLU A 347 -10.32 1.86 13.44
N ILE A 348 -11.02 2.13 12.33
CA ILE A 348 -12.09 3.14 12.28
C ILE A 348 -13.29 2.74 13.15
N THR A 349 -13.78 1.51 13.06
CA THR A 349 -14.96 1.06 13.84
C THR A 349 -14.66 0.86 15.32
N GLU A 350 -13.53 0.25 15.68
CA GLU A 350 -13.10 0.09 17.08
C GLU A 350 -12.92 1.43 17.79
N THR A 351 -12.54 2.47 17.03
CA THR A 351 -12.36 3.83 17.56
C THR A 351 -13.59 4.72 17.42
N GLN A 352 -14.70 4.26 16.84
CA GLN A 352 -15.98 4.99 16.84
C GLN A 352 -16.91 4.51 17.96
N CYS A 353 -16.78 3.26 18.39
CA CYS A 353 -17.30 2.77 19.67
C CYS A 353 -16.54 3.41 20.86
#